data_AF-A0A523MCX4-F1
#
_entry.id   AF-A0A523MCX4-F1
#
_cell.length_a   1.000
_cell.length_b   1.000
_cell.length_c   1.000
_cell.angle_alpha   90.00
_cell.angle_beta   90.00
_cell.angle_gamma   90.00
#
_symmetry.space_group_name_H-M   'P 1'
#
loop_
_entity.id
_entity.type
_entity.pdbx_description
1 polymer ?
#
loop_
_entity_poly.entity_id
_entity_poly.type
_entity_poly.pdbx_seq_one_letter_code
_entity_poly.pdbx_strand_id
1 'polypeptide(L)'
;MAGYPFKEIEPKWQRYWELNKTFKTPTEIDWSRPKFYALDMFPYPSGDGLHVGHPEGYTASDIVSRYKRMRGFNVLHPIGWDAFGLPAEQYAFSTGTHPKITTEKNISRFREQLKSLGFSYDWDREVNTTDPSYYKWTQWIFKQLFDRGLAYQEELPVWWCPELGTTLANEEVIDGRSEVGGFPCVRRPLRQWVLRITAYAEELLSGLDDLDWPESTKEMQRNWIGRS
;
A
#
# COMPACT_ATOMS: atom_id res chain seq x y z
N MET A 1 -19.21 -23.34 32.83
CA MET A 1 -17.83 -23.48 32.34
C MET A 1 -17.20 -22.10 32.35
N ALA A 2 -15.98 -21.96 32.87
CA ALA A 2 -15.22 -20.73 32.67
C ALA A 2 -14.89 -20.59 31.17
N GLY A 3 -15.16 -19.43 30.57
CA GLY A 3 -14.86 -19.18 29.15
C GLY A 3 -13.35 -19.13 28.87
N TYR A 4 -12.96 -19.21 27.59
CA TYR A 4 -11.57 -19.05 27.17
C TYR A 4 -11.04 -17.64 27.56
N PRO A 5 -9.98 -17.52 28.38
CA PRO A 5 -9.51 -16.24 28.92
C PRO A 5 -8.60 -15.51 27.92
N PHE A 6 -9.17 -15.08 26.78
CA PHE A 6 -8.42 -14.43 25.70
C PHE A 6 -7.65 -13.17 26.16
N LYS A 7 -8.21 -12.41 27.11
CA LYS A 7 -7.57 -11.21 27.70
C LYS A 7 -6.25 -11.51 28.42
N GLU A 8 -6.04 -12.75 28.86
CA GLU A 8 -4.80 -13.20 29.50
C GLU A 8 -3.87 -13.89 28.50
N ILE A 9 -4.43 -14.67 27.57
CA ILE A 9 -3.66 -15.52 26.65
C ILE A 9 -3.10 -14.74 25.47
N GLU A 10 -3.88 -13.85 24.85
CA GLU A 10 -3.44 -13.13 23.64
C GLU A 10 -2.26 -12.19 23.92
N PRO A 11 -2.29 -11.30 24.95
CA PRO A 11 -1.16 -10.42 25.23
C PRO A 11 0.11 -11.18 25.61
N LYS A 12 -0.04 -12.33 26.28
CA LYS A 12 1.09 -13.21 26.64
C LYS A 12 1.84 -13.67 25.38
N TRP A 13 1.12 -14.21 24.39
CA TRP A 13 1.76 -14.73 23.17
C TRP A 13 2.25 -13.62 22.24
N GLN A 14 1.50 -12.53 22.11
CA GLN A 14 1.95 -11.35 21.35
C GLN A 14 3.26 -10.80 21.90
N ARG A 15 3.37 -10.64 23.23
CA ARG A 15 4.62 -10.22 23.89
C ARG A 15 5.73 -11.23 23.68
N TYR A 16 5.45 -12.53 23.76
CA TYR A 16 6.44 -13.56 23.48
C TYR A 16 6.99 -13.44 22.06
N TRP A 17 6.12 -13.31 21.05
CA TRP A 17 6.56 -13.21 19.65
C TRP A 17 7.35 -11.94 19.35
N GLU A 18 6.97 -10.81 19.93
CA GLU A 18 7.69 -9.54 19.80
C GLU A 18 9.10 -9.64 20.40
N LEU A 19 9.21 -10.12 21.65
CA LEU A 19 10.49 -10.22 22.36
C LEU A 19 11.45 -11.20 21.69
N ASN A 20 10.93 -12.33 21.19
CA ASN A 20 11.73 -13.36 20.54
C ASN A 20 11.91 -13.13 19.04
N LYS A 21 11.39 -12.02 18.49
CA LYS A 21 11.40 -11.73 17.04
C LYS A 21 10.94 -12.93 16.21
N THR A 22 9.90 -13.64 16.66
CA THR A 22 9.48 -14.95 16.13
C THR A 22 9.16 -14.91 14.63
N PHE A 23 8.68 -13.77 14.13
CA PHE A 23 8.25 -13.62 12.73
C PHE A 23 9.27 -12.88 11.85
N LYS A 24 10.41 -12.48 12.43
CA LYS A 24 11.49 -11.83 11.71
C LYS A 24 11.98 -12.73 10.57
N THR A 25 12.12 -12.13 9.39
CA THR A 25 12.73 -12.82 8.25
C THR A 25 14.19 -13.15 8.59
N PRO A 26 14.65 -14.39 8.41
CA PRO A 26 16.04 -14.74 8.71
C PRO A 26 17.02 -13.81 7.99
N THR A 27 17.98 -13.25 8.75
CA THR A 27 19.06 -12.42 8.20
C THR A 27 20.05 -13.29 7.43
N GLU A 28 20.36 -14.47 7.97
CA GLU A 28 21.09 -15.52 7.28
C GLU A 28 20.06 -16.45 6.63
N ILE A 29 19.97 -16.38 5.30
CA ILE A 29 19.02 -17.18 4.53
C ILE A 29 19.65 -18.53 4.24
N ASP A 30 19.03 -19.59 4.78
CA ASP A 30 19.31 -20.96 4.33
C ASP A 30 18.67 -21.18 2.96
N TRP A 31 19.48 -21.13 1.91
CA TRP A 31 19.04 -21.28 0.52
C TRP A 31 18.60 -22.70 0.16
N SER A 32 18.78 -23.70 1.04
CA SER A 32 18.18 -25.03 0.86
C SER A 32 16.67 -25.02 1.12
N ARG A 33 16.17 -24.01 1.85
CA ARG A 33 14.75 -23.83 2.15
C ARG A 33 14.09 -22.93 1.11
N PRO A 34 12.86 -23.26 0.66
CA PRO A 34 12.15 -22.43 -0.30
C PRO A 34 11.78 -21.07 0.31
N LYS A 35 11.91 -19.99 -0.48
CA LYS A 35 11.45 -18.66 -0.09
C LYS A 35 9.93 -18.50 -0.27
N PHE A 36 9.31 -17.66 0.54
CA PHE A 36 7.93 -17.26 0.37
C PHE A 36 7.77 -15.79 0.78
N TYR A 37 7.20 -14.97 -0.10
CA TYR A 37 6.92 -13.58 0.17
C TYR A 37 5.40 -13.38 0.16
N ALA A 38 4.82 -13.16 1.34
CA ALA A 38 3.43 -12.71 1.47
C ALA A 38 3.43 -11.20 1.64
N LEU A 39 2.62 -10.51 0.85
CA LEU A 39 2.49 -9.07 0.89
C LEU A 39 1.02 -8.69 0.93
N ASP A 40 0.66 -7.92 1.94
CA ASP A 40 -0.61 -7.22 2.01
C ASP A 40 -0.48 -5.85 1.34
N MET A 41 -1.56 -5.36 0.71
CA MET A 41 -1.63 -3.94 0.38
C MET A 41 -1.62 -3.15 1.69
N PHE A 42 -0.50 -2.52 1.99
CA PHE A 42 -0.29 -1.73 3.20
C PHE A 42 -1.30 -0.57 3.33
N PRO A 43 -1.75 -0.23 4.54
CA PRO A 43 -2.87 0.69 4.72
C PRO A 43 -2.48 2.16 4.55
N TYR A 44 -3.45 2.97 4.13
CA TYR A 44 -3.41 4.42 4.28
C TYR A 44 -3.66 4.80 5.75
N PRO A 45 -2.71 5.46 6.46
CA PRO A 45 -2.91 5.92 7.84
C PRO A 45 -3.70 7.24 7.87
N SER A 46 -4.76 7.34 7.08
CA SER A 46 -5.62 8.52 6.95
C SER A 46 -6.83 8.49 7.88
N GLY A 47 -7.22 7.31 8.38
CA GLY A 47 -8.33 7.14 9.32
C GLY A 47 -7.89 7.14 10.78
N ASP A 48 -8.87 7.13 11.68
CA ASP A 48 -8.69 7.07 13.14
C ASP A 48 -8.39 5.65 13.65
N GLY A 49 -7.75 4.82 12.83
CA GLY A 49 -7.44 3.41 13.08
C GLY A 49 -7.94 2.45 11.98
N LEU A 50 -7.69 1.16 12.18
CA LEU A 50 -8.16 0.10 11.31
C LEU A 50 -9.70 0.03 11.29
N HIS A 51 -10.29 0.01 10.10
CA HIS A 51 -11.64 -0.52 9.89
C HIS A 51 -11.64 -2.05 9.69
N VAL A 52 -12.82 -2.69 9.76
CA VAL A 52 -13.00 -4.16 9.69
C VAL A 52 -12.48 -4.83 8.41
N GLY A 53 -12.47 -4.11 7.28
CA GLY A 53 -11.90 -4.64 6.03
C GLY A 53 -10.38 -4.91 6.09
N HIS A 54 -9.61 -4.20 6.92
CA HIS A 54 -8.18 -4.46 7.04
C HIS A 54 -7.88 -5.86 7.62
N PRO A 55 -8.37 -6.23 8.82
CA PRO A 55 -8.11 -7.55 9.36
C PRO A 55 -8.72 -8.67 8.52
N GLU A 56 -9.80 -8.42 7.77
CA GLU A 56 -10.37 -9.42 6.86
C GLU A 56 -9.34 -9.89 5.83
N GLY A 57 -8.70 -8.96 5.11
CA GLY A 57 -7.65 -9.29 4.15
C GLY A 57 -6.38 -9.84 4.82
N TYR A 58 -5.90 -9.15 5.87
CA TYR A 58 -4.62 -9.48 6.52
C TYR A 58 -4.65 -10.82 7.27
N THR A 59 -5.83 -11.30 7.68
CA THR A 59 -5.95 -12.63 8.29
C THR A 59 -5.62 -13.74 7.31
N ALA A 60 -6.00 -13.61 6.03
CA ALA A 60 -5.74 -14.63 5.03
C ALA A 60 -4.23 -14.77 4.76
N SER A 61 -3.53 -13.65 4.56
CA SER A 61 -2.09 -13.64 4.38
C SER A 61 -1.35 -14.14 5.63
N ASP A 62 -1.79 -13.78 6.84
CA ASP A 62 -1.22 -14.27 8.10
C ASP A 62 -1.32 -15.79 8.24
N ILE A 63 -2.49 -16.37 7.95
CA ILE A 63 -2.70 -17.83 7.99
C ILE A 63 -1.72 -18.53 7.04
N VAL A 64 -1.59 -18.04 5.80
CA VAL A 64 -0.68 -18.62 4.81
C VAL A 64 0.78 -18.46 5.23
N SER A 65 1.16 -17.27 5.72
CA SER A 65 2.51 -16.99 6.22
C SER A 65 2.90 -17.91 7.37
N ARG A 66 2.02 -18.11 8.35
CA ARG A 66 2.24 -19.05 9.47
C ARG A 66 2.36 -20.49 8.99
N TYR A 67 1.45 -20.92 8.12
CA TYR A 67 1.51 -22.24 7.50
C TYR A 67 2.84 -22.47 6.78
N LYS A 68 3.30 -21.53 5.95
CA LYS A 68 4.57 -21.62 5.22
C LYS A 68 5.77 -21.67 6.16
N ARG A 69 5.79 -20.87 7.24
CA ARG A 69 6.83 -20.95 8.28
C ARG A 69 6.88 -22.36 8.90
N MET A 70 5.73 -22.92 9.29
CA MET A 70 5.63 -24.27 9.85
C MET A 70 6.04 -25.38 8.87
N ARG A 71 5.92 -25.13 7.56
CA ARG A 71 6.37 -26.01 6.48
C ARG A 71 7.85 -25.84 6.12
N GLY A 72 8.60 -25.03 6.86
CA GLY A 72 10.03 -24.85 6.64
C GLY A 72 10.38 -23.85 5.53
N PHE A 73 9.50 -22.93 5.14
CA PHE A 73 9.85 -21.86 4.20
C PHE A 73 10.62 -20.73 4.89
N ASN A 74 11.42 -19.99 4.12
CA ASN A 74 11.94 -18.68 4.49
C ASN A 74 10.88 -17.63 4.16
N VAL A 75 10.10 -17.22 5.16
CA VAL A 75 8.95 -16.32 4.97
C VAL A 75 9.35 -14.87 5.22
N LEU A 76 9.11 -14.02 4.22
CA LEU A 76 9.03 -12.57 4.36
C LEU A 76 7.55 -12.19 4.35
N HIS A 77 7.08 -11.59 5.46
CA HIS A 77 5.73 -11.04 5.58
C HIS A 77 5.86 -9.64 6.22
N PRO A 78 6.13 -8.60 5.42
CA PRO A 78 6.38 -7.26 5.91
C PRO A 78 5.06 -6.48 6.01
N ILE A 79 5.15 -5.29 6.59
CA ILE A 79 4.08 -4.30 6.60
C ILE A 79 4.70 -2.92 6.36
N GLY A 80 3.87 -1.93 6.05
CA GLY A 80 4.30 -0.54 6.01
C GLY A 80 3.10 0.39 6.05
N TRP A 81 3.33 1.64 5.67
CA TRP A 81 2.31 2.69 5.69
C TRP A 81 2.38 3.50 4.41
N ASP A 82 1.28 3.55 3.68
CA ASP A 82 1.15 4.45 2.54
C ASP A 82 0.65 5.82 3.00
N ALA A 83 1.59 6.65 3.41
CA ALA A 83 1.37 7.77 4.32
C ALA A 83 1.30 9.15 3.65
N PHE A 84 1.51 9.23 2.33
CA PHE A 84 1.33 10.44 1.52
C PHE A 84 -0.08 10.49 0.91
N GLY A 85 -0.39 11.61 0.25
CA GLY A 85 -1.54 11.73 -0.65
C GLY A 85 -2.77 12.36 -0.01
N LEU A 86 -3.79 12.51 -0.86
CA LEU A 86 -5.02 13.24 -0.55
C LEU A 86 -5.75 12.74 0.70
N PRO A 87 -5.84 11.43 1.00
CA PRO A 87 -6.51 10.98 2.22
C PRO A 87 -5.88 11.57 3.50
N ALA A 88 -4.55 11.60 3.59
CA ALA A 88 -3.84 12.14 4.75
C ALA A 88 -3.98 13.68 4.82
N GLU A 89 -3.90 14.37 3.69
CA GLU A 89 -4.05 15.82 3.61
C GLU A 89 -5.47 16.30 3.95
N GLN A 90 -6.51 15.60 3.46
CA GLN A 90 -7.91 15.92 3.78
C GLN A 90 -8.23 15.69 5.26
N TYR A 91 -7.69 14.62 5.85
CA TYR A 91 -7.84 14.38 7.29
C TYR A 91 -7.15 15.47 8.11
N ALA A 92 -5.94 15.88 7.71
CA ALA A 92 -5.22 16.98 8.33
C ALA A 92 -5.97 18.32 8.22
N PHE A 93 -6.55 18.61 7.05
CA PHE A 93 -7.35 19.82 6.82
C PHE A 93 -8.61 19.85 7.71
N SER A 94 -9.36 18.76 7.77
CA SER A 94 -10.59 18.70 8.58
C SER A 94 -10.33 18.79 10.10
N THR A 95 -9.16 18.36 10.56
CA THR A 95 -8.75 18.40 11.97
C THR A 95 -7.91 19.63 12.35
N GLY A 96 -7.56 20.48 11.38
CA GLY A 96 -6.71 21.66 11.59
C GLY A 96 -5.30 21.36 12.10
N THR A 97 -4.80 20.14 11.87
CA THR A 97 -3.50 19.66 12.38
C THR A 97 -2.55 19.40 11.21
N HIS A 98 -1.25 19.68 11.39
CA HIS A 98 -0.26 19.43 10.33
C HIS A 98 -0.23 17.94 9.93
N PRO A 99 -0.27 17.59 8.61
CA PRO A 99 -0.38 16.21 8.14
C PRO A 99 0.64 15.25 8.78
N LYS A 100 1.91 15.67 8.87
CA LYS A 100 2.97 14.89 9.53
C LYS A 100 2.59 14.41 10.94
N ILE A 101 2.05 15.29 11.78
CA ILE A 101 1.71 14.97 13.17
C ILE A 101 0.58 13.94 13.20
N THR A 102 -0.44 14.17 12.38
CA THR A 102 -1.61 13.30 12.31
C THR A 102 -1.25 11.93 11.74
N THR A 103 -0.45 11.89 10.67
CA THR A 103 0.07 10.66 10.07
C THR A 103 0.91 9.85 11.06
N GLU A 104 1.83 10.48 11.81
CA GLU A 104 2.66 9.79 12.82
C GLU A 104 1.80 9.18 13.96
N LYS A 105 0.78 9.92 14.41
CA LYS A 105 -0.19 9.43 15.40
C LYS A 105 -0.99 8.25 14.85
N ASN A 106 -1.50 8.35 13.63
CA ASN A 106 -2.30 7.31 13.00
C ASN A 106 -1.46 6.04 12.76
N ILE A 107 -0.24 6.17 12.23
CA ILE A 107 0.69 5.05 12.07
C ILE A 107 0.92 4.33 13.41
N SER A 108 1.15 5.07 14.49
CA SER A 108 1.35 4.48 15.83
C SER A 108 0.12 3.70 16.28
N ARG A 109 -1.08 4.25 16.09
CA ARG A 109 -2.34 3.58 16.41
C ARG A 109 -2.59 2.34 15.55
N PHE A 110 -2.37 2.41 14.24
CA PHE A 110 -2.51 1.26 13.35
C PHE A 110 -1.53 0.15 13.74
N ARG A 111 -0.28 0.51 14.05
CA ARG A 111 0.74 -0.44 14.54
C ARG A 111 0.27 -1.15 15.80
N GLU A 112 -0.23 -0.40 16.80
CA GLU A 112 -0.78 -0.97 18.04
C GLU A 112 -1.95 -1.93 17.76
N GLN A 113 -2.89 -1.52 16.91
CA GLN A 113 -4.05 -2.35 16.57
C GLN A 113 -3.65 -3.63 15.82
N LEU A 114 -2.77 -3.54 14.82
CA LEU A 114 -2.27 -4.72 14.10
C LEU A 114 -1.49 -5.67 15.02
N LYS A 115 -0.67 -5.14 15.95
CA LYS A 115 0.00 -5.96 16.96
C LYS A 115 -0.98 -6.64 17.91
N SER A 116 -2.05 -5.93 18.31
CA SER A 116 -3.11 -6.47 19.17
C SER A 116 -3.92 -7.60 18.51
N LEU A 117 -3.97 -7.62 17.17
CA LEU A 117 -4.57 -8.72 16.40
C LEU A 117 -3.61 -9.92 16.25
N GLY A 118 -2.33 -9.75 16.59
CA GLY A 118 -1.35 -10.82 16.60
C GLY A 118 -0.87 -11.25 15.21
N PHE A 119 -0.94 -10.39 14.20
CA PHE A 119 -0.43 -10.71 12.86
C PHE A 119 1.10 -10.95 12.86
N SER A 120 1.54 -11.88 12.03
CA SER A 120 2.90 -12.40 11.94
C SER A 120 3.82 -11.58 11.04
N TYR A 121 3.74 -10.26 11.17
CA TYR A 121 4.59 -9.33 10.43
C TYR A 121 6.04 -9.30 10.91
N ASP A 122 6.95 -9.07 9.98
CA ASP A 122 8.33 -8.70 10.23
C ASP A 122 8.43 -7.18 10.45
N TRP A 123 8.21 -6.75 11.70
CA TRP A 123 8.28 -5.35 12.10
C TRP A 123 9.67 -4.71 11.92
N ASP A 124 10.74 -5.50 11.77
CA ASP A 124 12.08 -4.95 11.48
C ASP A 124 12.18 -4.47 10.01
N ARG A 125 11.21 -4.83 9.17
CA ARG A 125 11.11 -4.42 7.75
C ARG A 125 9.95 -3.46 7.50
N GLU A 126 9.46 -2.82 8.55
CA GLU A 126 8.42 -1.81 8.46
C GLU A 126 8.91 -0.61 7.63
N VAL A 127 8.10 -0.14 6.67
CA VAL A 127 8.40 1.05 5.87
C VAL A 127 7.32 2.11 5.99
N ASN A 128 7.69 3.38 5.83
CA ASN A 128 6.77 4.50 5.79
C ASN A 128 7.09 5.34 4.55
N THR A 129 6.11 5.55 3.66
CA THR A 129 6.36 6.28 2.40
C THR A 129 6.73 7.75 2.62
N THR A 130 6.41 8.33 3.79
CA THR A 130 6.80 9.70 4.18
C THR A 130 8.19 9.82 4.78
N ASP A 131 8.88 8.71 5.03
CA ASP A 131 10.25 8.74 5.56
C ASP A 131 11.24 9.17 4.45
N PRO A 132 12.12 10.17 4.69
CA PRO A 132 13.15 10.58 3.73
C PRO A 132 14.07 9.45 3.27
N SER A 133 14.31 8.45 4.12
CA SER A 133 15.07 7.25 3.77
C SER A 133 14.35 6.35 2.76
N TYR A 134 13.02 6.44 2.68
CA TYR A 134 12.19 5.77 1.69
C TYR A 134 12.07 6.61 0.41
N TYR A 135 11.47 7.81 0.48
CA TYR A 135 11.11 8.56 -0.72
C TYR A 135 12.30 9.11 -1.51
N LYS A 136 13.51 9.18 -0.91
CA LYS A 136 14.74 9.51 -1.66
C LYS A 136 14.95 8.55 -2.85
N TRP A 137 14.53 7.29 -2.70
CA TRP A 137 14.62 6.31 -3.78
C TRP A 137 13.57 6.54 -4.85
N THR A 138 12.35 6.96 -4.46
CA THR A 138 11.32 7.40 -5.41
C THR A 138 11.79 8.61 -6.22
N GLN A 139 12.40 9.61 -5.57
CA GLN A 139 13.00 10.77 -6.24
C GLN A 139 14.13 10.36 -7.19
N TRP A 140 14.99 9.43 -6.76
CA TRP A 140 16.06 8.90 -7.59
C TRP A 140 15.52 8.13 -8.81
N ILE A 141 14.54 7.24 -8.64
CA ILE A 141 13.87 6.52 -9.74
C ILE A 141 13.23 7.50 -10.72
N PHE A 142 12.52 8.51 -10.22
CA PHE A 142 11.93 9.55 -11.07
C PHE A 142 13.01 10.25 -11.92
N LYS A 143 14.15 10.61 -11.32
CA LYS A 143 15.27 11.18 -12.07
C LYS A 143 15.79 10.20 -13.15
N GLN A 144 15.91 8.92 -12.82
CA GLN A 144 16.34 7.89 -13.78
C GLN A 144 15.38 7.74 -14.96
N LEU A 145 14.07 7.88 -14.73
CA LEU A 145 13.05 7.88 -15.77
C LEU A 145 13.10 9.17 -16.60
N PHE A 146 13.28 10.32 -15.94
CA PHE A 146 13.41 11.62 -16.60
C PHE A 146 14.62 11.67 -17.54
N ASP A 147 15.79 11.24 -17.07
CA ASP A 147 17.02 11.20 -17.87
C ASP A 147 16.89 10.28 -19.10
N ARG A 148 15.98 9.29 -19.05
CA ARG A 148 15.67 8.37 -20.16
C ARG A 148 14.49 8.81 -21.03
N GLY A 149 13.89 9.98 -20.75
CA GLY A 149 12.71 10.47 -21.46
C GLY A 149 11.41 9.72 -21.15
N LEU A 150 11.40 8.88 -20.11
CA LEU A 150 10.23 8.14 -19.64
C LEU A 150 9.38 8.92 -18.63
N ALA A 151 9.93 9.98 -18.04
CA ALA A 151 9.19 11.01 -17.32
C ALA A 151 9.43 12.35 -18.02
N TYR A 152 8.37 13.11 -18.31
CA TYR A 152 8.48 14.37 -19.05
C TYR A 152 7.33 15.31 -18.69
N GLN A 153 7.45 16.58 -19.09
CA GLN A 153 6.37 17.55 -18.91
C GLN A 153 5.64 17.79 -20.23
N GLU A 154 4.33 17.82 -20.15
CA GLU A 154 3.46 18.08 -21.30
C GLU A 154 2.26 18.93 -20.84
N GLU A 155 1.77 19.81 -21.72
CA GLU A 155 0.53 20.53 -21.50
C GLU A 155 -0.63 19.68 -22.04
N LEU A 156 -1.45 19.18 -21.14
CA LEU A 156 -2.50 18.21 -21.45
C LEU A 156 -3.81 18.61 -20.79
N PRO A 157 -4.97 18.25 -21.38
CA PRO A 157 -6.25 18.37 -20.69
C PRO A 157 -6.29 17.36 -19.53
N VAL A 158 -6.08 17.83 -18.30
CA VAL A 158 -6.13 17.01 -17.09
C VAL A 158 -7.42 17.22 -16.32
N TRP A 159 -7.78 16.27 -15.47
CA TRP A 159 -8.85 16.47 -14.50
C TRP A 159 -8.36 17.41 -13.41
N TRP A 160 -9.16 18.43 -13.10
CA TRP A 160 -8.93 19.37 -12.02
C TRP A 160 -10.15 19.36 -11.10
N CYS A 161 -9.93 19.18 -9.80
CA CYS A 161 -10.97 19.28 -8.79
C CYS A 161 -10.80 20.59 -8.00
N PRO A 162 -11.68 21.60 -8.20
CA PRO A 162 -11.57 22.89 -7.51
C PRO A 162 -11.63 22.78 -5.98
N GLU A 163 -12.45 21.87 -5.47
CA GLU A 163 -12.65 21.66 -4.03
C GLU A 163 -11.42 21.02 -3.37
N LEU A 164 -10.74 20.10 -4.06
CA LEU A 164 -9.49 19.50 -3.59
C LEU A 164 -8.26 20.38 -3.91
N GLY A 165 -8.39 21.33 -4.84
CA GLY A 165 -7.31 22.22 -5.25
C GLY A 165 -6.15 21.49 -5.95
N THR A 166 -6.41 20.35 -6.59
CA THR A 166 -5.39 19.53 -7.25
C THR A 166 -5.86 18.93 -8.57
N THR A 167 -4.90 18.45 -9.35
CA THR A 167 -5.16 17.59 -10.52
C THR A 167 -5.32 16.13 -10.10
N LEU A 168 -6.14 15.38 -10.83
CA LEU A 168 -6.39 13.96 -10.60
C LEU A 168 -6.04 13.15 -11.86
N ALA A 169 -5.57 11.92 -11.65
CA ALA A 169 -5.40 10.93 -12.71
C ALA A 169 -6.77 10.49 -13.26
N ASN A 170 -6.79 9.78 -14.40
CA ASN A 170 -8.06 9.29 -14.94
C ASN A 170 -8.69 8.25 -14.00
N GLU A 171 -7.86 7.47 -13.33
CA GLU A 171 -8.19 6.43 -12.36
C GLU A 171 -8.85 7.00 -11.09
N GLU A 172 -8.58 8.27 -10.77
CA GLU A 172 -9.10 8.97 -9.57
C GLU A 172 -10.40 9.73 -9.85
N VAL A 173 -10.96 9.62 -11.07
CA VAL A 173 -12.20 10.31 -11.48
C VAL A 173 -13.25 9.31 -11.97
N ILE A 174 -14.36 9.24 -11.24
CA ILE A 174 -15.48 8.34 -11.51
C ILE A 174 -16.68 9.19 -11.94
N ASP A 175 -17.17 8.98 -13.16
CA ASP A 175 -18.30 9.74 -13.76
C ASP A 175 -18.15 11.26 -13.64
N GLY A 176 -16.92 11.75 -13.85
CA GLY A 176 -16.59 13.19 -13.79
C GLY A 176 -16.51 13.76 -12.37
N ARG A 177 -16.41 12.91 -11.34
CA ARG A 177 -16.28 13.31 -9.93
C ARG A 177 -15.04 12.66 -9.30
N SER A 178 -14.43 13.33 -8.32
CA SER A 178 -13.27 12.80 -7.62
C SER A 178 -13.64 11.54 -6.82
N GLU A 179 -12.81 10.51 -6.86
CA GLU A 179 -12.95 9.31 -6.03
C GLU A 179 -13.02 9.69 -4.54
N VAL A 180 -12.13 10.59 -4.12
CA VAL A 180 -12.14 11.16 -2.77
C VAL A 180 -13.15 12.31 -2.70
N GLY A 181 -14.19 12.15 -1.88
CA GLY A 181 -15.16 13.20 -1.56
C GLY A 181 -16.26 13.44 -2.60
N GLY A 182 -16.17 12.88 -3.81
CA GLY A 182 -17.25 12.96 -4.81
C GLY A 182 -17.47 14.37 -5.38
N PHE A 183 -16.42 15.19 -5.47
CA PHE A 183 -16.50 16.57 -5.94
C PHE A 183 -16.46 16.65 -7.48
N PRO A 184 -17.20 17.58 -8.11
CA PRO A 184 -17.16 17.74 -9.57
C PRO A 184 -15.75 18.04 -10.08
N CYS A 185 -15.34 17.33 -11.13
CA CYS A 185 -14.06 17.52 -11.79
C CYS A 185 -14.26 18.16 -13.17
N VAL A 186 -13.35 19.06 -13.55
CA VAL A 186 -13.37 19.73 -14.85
C VAL A 186 -12.09 19.43 -15.63
N ARG A 187 -12.19 19.36 -16.95
CA ARG A 187 -11.00 19.26 -17.82
C ARG A 187 -10.41 20.64 -18.05
N ARG A 188 -9.11 20.79 -17.76
CA ARG A 188 -8.36 22.04 -18.05
C ARG A 188 -6.97 21.71 -18.59
N PRO A 189 -6.46 22.48 -19.57
CA PRO A 189 -5.08 22.34 -20.01
C PRO A 189 -4.15 22.82 -18.90
N LEU A 190 -3.29 21.93 -18.41
CA LEU A 190 -2.26 22.25 -17.42
C LEU A 190 -0.97 21.53 -17.79
N ARG A 191 0.16 22.20 -17.55
CA ARG A 191 1.48 21.58 -17.66
C ARG A 191 1.68 20.62 -16.47
N GLN A 192 1.82 19.34 -16.76
CA GLN A 192 1.94 18.29 -15.75
C GLN A 192 3.13 17.37 -16.03
N TRP A 193 3.56 16.65 -14.99
CA TRP A 193 4.48 15.53 -15.16
C TRP A 193 3.72 14.29 -15.63
N VAL A 194 4.25 13.63 -16.65
CA VAL A 194 3.66 12.43 -17.25
C VAL A 194 4.71 11.33 -17.24
N LEU A 195 4.31 10.13 -16.85
CA LEU A 195 5.10 8.91 -17.05
C LEU A 195 4.65 8.26 -18.36
N ARG A 196 5.62 7.90 -19.22
CA ARG A 196 5.38 7.30 -20.53
C ARG A 196 5.00 5.82 -20.42
N ILE A 197 3.96 5.53 -19.64
CA ILE A 197 3.44 4.17 -19.43
C ILE A 197 2.97 3.52 -20.74
N THR A 198 2.50 4.32 -21.70
CA THR A 198 2.08 3.87 -23.02
C THR A 198 3.21 3.24 -23.84
N ALA A 199 4.48 3.59 -23.57
CA ALA A 199 5.62 2.90 -24.18
C ALA A 199 5.74 1.43 -23.75
N TYR A 200 5.06 1.04 -22.66
CA TYR A 200 5.04 -0.30 -22.09
C TYR A 200 3.66 -0.98 -22.23
N ALA A 201 2.70 -0.37 -22.95
CA ALA A 201 1.33 -0.89 -23.01
C ALA A 201 1.25 -2.33 -23.58
N GLU A 202 2.01 -2.63 -24.64
CA GLU A 202 2.02 -3.98 -25.22
C GLU A 202 2.65 -5.00 -24.26
N GLU A 203 3.75 -4.63 -23.59
CA GLU A 203 4.40 -5.49 -22.59
C GLU A 203 3.49 -5.77 -21.40
N LEU A 204 2.81 -4.73 -20.89
CA LEU A 204 1.81 -4.86 -19.83
C LEU A 204 0.65 -5.77 -20.24
N LEU A 205 0.17 -5.67 -21.48
CA LEU A 205 -0.89 -6.52 -22.00
C LEU A 205 -0.45 -7.97 -22.17
N SER A 206 0.66 -8.22 -22.86
CA SER A 206 1.16 -9.58 -23.08
C SER A 206 1.58 -10.25 -21.77
N GLY A 207 2.08 -9.47 -20.82
CA GLY A 207 2.50 -9.97 -19.51
C GLY A 207 1.34 -10.53 -18.68
N LEU A 208 0.08 -10.15 -18.94
CA LEU A 208 -1.08 -10.67 -18.22
C LEU A 208 -1.28 -12.18 -18.41
N ASP A 209 -0.86 -12.72 -19.56
CA ASP A 209 -1.09 -14.12 -19.90
C ASP A 209 -0.26 -15.08 -19.02
N ASP A 210 0.89 -14.62 -18.53
CA ASP A 210 1.79 -15.38 -17.66
C ASP A 210 1.45 -15.26 -16.16
N LEU A 211 0.49 -14.40 -15.78
CA LEU A 211 0.14 -14.18 -14.37
C LEU A 211 -0.81 -15.25 -13.83
N ASP A 212 -0.51 -15.77 -12.64
CA ASP A 212 -1.43 -16.61 -11.85
C ASP A 212 -2.42 -15.73 -11.06
N TRP A 213 -3.20 -14.92 -11.78
CA TRP A 213 -4.18 -13.98 -11.23
C TRP A 213 -5.61 -14.38 -11.63
N PRO A 214 -6.65 -13.95 -10.88
CA PRO A 214 -8.03 -14.13 -11.28
C PRO A 214 -8.30 -13.55 -12.67
N GLU A 215 -9.03 -14.28 -13.51
CA GLU A 215 -9.31 -13.83 -14.89
C GLU A 215 -10.07 -12.51 -14.92
N SER A 216 -10.99 -12.28 -13.98
CA SER A 216 -11.70 -11.01 -13.84
C SER A 216 -10.76 -9.81 -13.63
N THR A 217 -9.66 -9.99 -12.89
CA THR A 217 -8.63 -8.95 -12.71
C THR A 217 -7.88 -8.70 -14.01
N LYS A 218 -7.51 -9.76 -14.74
CA LYS A 218 -6.84 -9.63 -16.04
C LYS A 218 -7.74 -8.95 -17.07
N GLU A 219 -9.01 -9.33 -17.15
CA GLU A 219 -10.01 -8.70 -18.03
C GLU A 219 -10.17 -7.21 -17.75
N MET A 220 -10.26 -6.81 -16.48
CA MET A 220 -10.29 -5.39 -16.09
C MET A 220 -9.05 -4.63 -16.61
N GLN A 221 -7.86 -5.21 -16.46
CA GLN A 221 -6.61 -4.61 -16.96
C GLN A 221 -6.58 -4.54 -18.49
N ARG A 222 -7.00 -5.58 -19.21
CA ARG A 222 -7.09 -5.58 -20.68
C ARG A 222 -8.03 -4.48 -21.19
N ASN A 223 -9.20 -4.36 -20.58
CA ASN A 223 -10.19 -3.34 -20.92
C ASN A 223 -9.68 -1.93 -20.59
N TRP A 224 -8.95 -1.77 -19.48
CA TRP A 224 -8.35 -0.51 -19.08
C TRP A 224 -7.25 -0.04 -20.03
N ILE A 225 -6.32 -0.93 -20.39
CA ILE A 225 -5.23 -0.59 -21.31
C ILE A 225 -5.77 -0.35 -22.73
N GLY A 226 -6.83 -1.08 -23.12
CA GLY A 226 -7.69 -0.75 -24.24
C GLY A 226 -6.95 -0.51 -25.55
N ARG A 227 -6.63 -1.58 -26.29
CA ARG A 227 -6.18 -1.44 -27.69
C ARG A 227 -7.33 -0.85 -28.50
N SER A 228 -7.08 0.29 -29.15
CA SER A 228 -7.91 0.79 -30.25
C SER A 228 -7.27 0.46 -31.59
#